data_AF-A0A8T1LM36-F1
#
_entry.id   AF-A0A8T1LM36-F1
#
_cell.length_a   1.000
_cell.length_b   1.000
_cell.length_c   1.000
_cell.angle_alpha   90.00
_cell.angle_beta   90.00
_cell.angle_gamma   90.00
#
_symmetry.space_group_name_H-M   'P 1'
#
loop_
_entity.id
_entity.type
_entity.pdbx_description
1 polymer ?
#
loop_
_entity_poly.entity_id
_entity_poly.type
_entity_poly.pdbx_seq_one_letter_code
_entity_poly.pdbx_strand_id
1 'polypeptide(L)'
;MGSLQDIEVEGVTTFVPPPATSYRYIIEAKNSKMSIWMEDQSSKKQWFKDGMVKDDYVSTANAIPDASAADYVECFRDTLDSDLVDSSDAMRKLYALKGGALRLELAVTIRVLRSTWVAKYVFDLDSVSVERIDVLESKLRDQQHELEKLPRRAEKCPMNVSRADLMPVCSASEE
;
A
#
# COMPACT_ATOMS: atom_id res chain seq x y z
N MET A 1 -24.54 21.37 -9.18
CA MET A 1 -23.07 21.46 -9.18
C MET A 1 -22.58 20.56 -8.07
N GLY A 2 -22.26 19.30 -8.37
CA GLY A 2 -21.82 18.32 -7.38
C GLY A 2 -20.34 18.53 -7.08
N SER A 3 -19.99 18.56 -5.79
CA SER A 3 -18.62 18.63 -5.28
C SER A 3 -17.72 17.61 -5.97
N LEU A 4 -16.56 18.05 -6.45
CA LEU A 4 -15.42 17.17 -6.74
C LEU A 4 -15.00 16.56 -5.40
N GLN A 5 -15.59 15.42 -5.04
CA GLN A 5 -15.17 14.69 -3.85
C GLN A 5 -13.93 13.89 -4.24
N ASP A 6 -12.79 14.42 -3.82
CA ASP A 6 -11.58 13.62 -3.77
C ASP A 6 -11.81 12.50 -2.74
N ILE A 7 -11.61 11.25 -3.16
CA ILE A 7 -11.80 10.06 -2.33
C ILE A 7 -10.57 9.17 -2.43
N GLU A 8 -10.23 8.53 -1.33
CA GLU A 8 -9.11 7.61 -1.20
C GLU A 8 -9.57 6.47 -0.31
N VAL A 9 -9.42 5.25 -0.81
CA VAL A 9 -9.76 4.02 -0.09
C VAL A 9 -8.58 3.08 -0.12
N GLU A 10 -8.34 2.42 1.00
CA GLU A 10 -7.28 1.42 1.15
C GLU A 10 -7.85 0.13 1.70
N GLY A 11 -7.18 -0.99 1.41
CA GLY A 11 -7.61 -2.28 1.91
C GLY A 11 -6.61 -3.39 1.64
N VAL A 12 -7.00 -4.60 2.03
CA VAL A 12 -6.24 -5.83 1.81
C VAL A 12 -7.15 -6.86 1.15
N THR A 13 -6.69 -7.43 0.06
CA THR A 13 -7.46 -8.41 -0.72
C THR A 13 -6.63 -9.66 -1.02
N THR A 14 -7.31 -10.74 -1.36
CA THR A 14 -6.73 -12.00 -1.83
C THR A 14 -7.43 -12.46 -3.10
N PHE A 15 -6.78 -13.32 -3.88
CA PHE A 15 -7.29 -13.82 -5.17
C PHE A 15 -7.32 -15.36 -5.20
N VAL A 16 -8.22 -15.91 -6.01
CA VAL A 16 -8.35 -17.35 -6.30
C VAL A 16 -7.92 -17.69 -7.73
N PRO A 17 -7.41 -18.91 -7.97
CA PRO A 17 -7.06 -19.93 -6.98
C PRO A 17 -5.75 -19.58 -6.25
N PRO A 18 -5.50 -20.14 -5.05
CA PRO A 18 -4.24 -20.00 -4.33
C PRO A 18 -3.02 -20.26 -5.24
N PRO A 19 -1.87 -19.59 -5.01
CA PRO A 19 -1.35 -19.21 -3.70
C PRO A 19 -1.90 -17.87 -3.20
N ALA A 20 -2.56 -17.87 -2.04
CA ALA A 20 -3.25 -16.72 -1.47
C ALA A 20 -2.28 -15.76 -0.76
N THR A 21 -1.38 -15.12 -1.50
CA THR A 21 -0.69 -13.93 -0.98
C THR A 21 -1.70 -12.80 -0.83
N SER A 22 -1.62 -12.08 0.28
CA SER A 22 -2.39 -10.86 0.50
C SER A 22 -1.81 -9.72 -0.32
N TYR A 23 -2.68 -8.93 -0.92
CA TYR A 23 -2.34 -7.71 -1.63
C TYR A 23 -2.86 -6.51 -0.88
N ARG A 24 -2.02 -5.51 -0.63
CA ARG A 24 -2.50 -4.17 -0.24
C ARG A 24 -2.92 -3.43 -1.48
N TYR A 25 -3.98 -2.65 -1.39
CA TYR A 25 -4.39 -1.79 -2.48
C TYR A 25 -4.76 -0.40 -1.96
N ILE A 26 -4.61 0.59 -2.83
CA ILE A 26 -5.12 1.95 -2.66
C ILE A 26 -5.82 2.31 -3.97
N ILE A 27 -7.03 2.84 -3.87
CA ILE A 27 -7.75 3.43 -5.01
C ILE A 27 -8.07 4.87 -4.64
N GLU A 28 -7.67 5.79 -5.52
CA GLU A 28 -7.94 7.21 -5.33
C GLU A 28 -8.72 7.74 -6.52
N ALA A 29 -9.66 8.64 -6.28
CA ALA A 29 -10.14 9.56 -7.29
C ALA A 29 -9.86 10.99 -6.82
N LYS A 30 -8.95 11.67 -7.52
CA LYS A 30 -8.58 13.07 -7.26
C LYS A 30 -8.69 13.86 -8.55
N ASN A 31 -9.27 15.07 -8.50
CA ASN A 31 -9.45 15.91 -9.69
C ASN A 31 -10.15 15.19 -10.86
N SER A 32 -11.17 14.36 -10.58
CA SER A 32 -11.88 13.53 -11.57
C SER A 32 -11.03 12.47 -12.28
N LYS A 33 -9.81 12.20 -11.80
CA LYS A 33 -8.95 11.14 -12.29
C LYS A 33 -8.76 10.08 -11.22
N MET A 34 -8.86 8.83 -11.63
CA MET A 34 -8.69 7.68 -10.76
C MET A 34 -7.28 7.12 -10.88
N SER A 35 -6.75 6.62 -9.78
CA SER A 35 -5.52 5.84 -9.72
C SER A 35 -5.75 4.56 -8.92
N ILE A 36 -4.98 3.53 -9.23
CA ILE A 36 -4.96 2.25 -8.52
C ILE A 36 -3.51 1.90 -8.25
N TRP A 37 -3.21 1.63 -6.98
CA TRP A 37 -1.94 1.08 -6.53
C TRP A 37 -2.18 -0.29 -5.89
N MET A 38 -1.28 -1.23 -6.14
CA MET A 38 -1.30 -2.55 -5.51
C MET A 38 0.10 -3.00 -5.10
N GLU A 39 0.19 -3.71 -3.96
CA GLU A 39 1.41 -4.34 -3.48
C GLU A 39 1.15 -5.79 -3.08
N ASP A 40 1.98 -6.71 -3.57
CA ASP A 40 2.08 -8.06 -3.01
C ASP A 40 2.80 -8.00 -1.65
N GLN A 41 2.09 -8.33 -0.57
CA GLN A 41 2.65 -8.23 0.78
C GLN A 41 3.82 -9.19 1.02
N SER A 42 3.93 -10.28 0.26
CA SER A 42 4.98 -11.28 0.40
C SER A 42 6.24 -10.88 -0.37
N SER A 43 6.11 -10.54 -1.65
CA SER A 43 7.26 -10.20 -2.50
C SER A 43 7.65 -8.72 -2.47
N LYS A 44 6.78 -7.86 -1.92
CA LYS A 44 6.90 -6.39 -1.92
C LYS A 44 6.93 -5.77 -3.31
N LYS A 45 6.58 -6.53 -4.35
CA LYS A 45 6.39 -5.98 -5.70
C LYS A 45 5.18 -5.06 -5.70
N GLN A 46 5.31 -3.95 -6.39
CA GLN A 46 4.31 -2.90 -6.47
C GLN A 46 3.93 -2.64 -7.92
N TRP A 47 2.66 -2.32 -8.12
CA TRP A 47 2.08 -1.97 -9.40
C TRP A 47 1.20 -0.75 -9.26
N PHE A 48 1.18 0.07 -10.31
CA PHE A 48 0.48 1.35 -10.26
C PHE A 48 -0.07 1.73 -11.62
N LYS A 49 -1.24 2.37 -11.61
CA LYS A 49 -1.81 3.07 -12.75
C LYS A 49 -2.46 4.35 -12.26
N ASP A 50 -2.18 5.46 -12.95
CA ASP A 50 -2.67 6.79 -12.59
C ASP A 50 -3.36 7.47 -13.76
N GLY A 51 -4.05 8.58 -13.45
CA GLY A 51 -4.50 9.54 -14.43
C GLY A 51 -5.72 9.09 -15.23
N MET A 52 -6.40 8.02 -14.80
CA MET A 52 -7.52 7.44 -15.53
C MET A 52 -8.73 8.35 -15.45
N VAL A 53 -9.18 8.87 -16.59
CA VAL A 53 -10.48 9.55 -16.67
C VAL A 53 -11.59 8.51 -16.73
N LYS A 54 -12.85 8.93 -16.50
CA LYS A 54 -13.99 8.01 -16.44
C LYS A 54 -14.12 7.11 -17.67
N ASP A 55 -13.88 7.65 -18.86
CA ASP A 55 -13.98 6.90 -20.12
C ASP A 55 -12.87 5.82 -20.29
N ASP A 56 -11.82 5.86 -19.48
CA ASP A 56 -10.76 4.84 -19.50
C ASP A 56 -11.20 3.53 -18.83
N TYR A 57 -12.20 3.57 -17.96
CA TYR A 57 -12.71 2.39 -17.23
C TYR A 57 -14.22 2.18 -17.39
N VAL A 58 -14.97 3.20 -17.83
CA VAL A 58 -16.40 3.10 -18.11
C VAL A 58 -16.65 3.06 -19.61
N SER A 59 -17.43 2.07 -20.02
CA SER A 59 -17.95 1.87 -21.36
C SER A 59 -19.47 1.75 -21.29
N THR A 60 -20.15 1.78 -22.43
CA THR A 60 -21.60 1.58 -22.50
C THR A 60 -22.06 0.24 -21.92
N ALA A 61 -21.20 -0.78 -21.90
CA ALA A 61 -21.54 -2.13 -21.43
C ALA A 61 -21.41 -2.30 -19.90
N ASN A 62 -20.60 -1.48 -19.24
CA ASN A 62 -20.35 -1.56 -17.79
C ASN A 62 -20.82 -0.32 -17.02
N ALA A 63 -21.31 0.71 -17.72
CA ALA A 63 -21.78 1.94 -17.10
C ALA A 63 -22.94 1.70 -16.14
N ILE A 64 -22.81 2.29 -14.95
CA ILE A 64 -23.88 2.44 -13.96
C ILE A 64 -24.50 3.83 -14.16
N PRO A 65 -25.83 3.94 -14.36
CA PRO A 65 -26.51 5.22 -14.52
C PRO A 65 -26.22 6.15 -13.33
N ASP A 66 -25.98 7.42 -13.63
CA ASP A 66 -25.72 8.50 -12.66
C ASP A 66 -24.52 8.31 -11.70
N ALA A 67 -23.75 7.23 -11.84
CA ALA A 67 -22.59 6.96 -10.99
C ALA A 67 -21.45 7.98 -11.25
N SER A 68 -20.98 8.61 -10.19
CA SER A 68 -19.79 9.46 -10.15
C SER A 68 -18.52 8.62 -10.08
N ALA A 69 -17.35 9.25 -10.28
CA ALA A 69 -16.06 8.55 -10.10
C ALA A 69 -15.91 7.98 -8.68
N ALA A 70 -16.41 8.69 -7.65
CA ALA A 70 -16.36 8.22 -6.27
C ALA A 70 -17.22 6.96 -6.06
N ASP A 71 -18.39 6.88 -6.71
CA ASP A 71 -19.24 5.68 -6.64
C ASP A 71 -18.55 4.46 -7.25
N TYR A 72 -17.76 4.65 -8.32
CA TYR A 72 -16.94 3.56 -8.88
C TYR A 72 -15.80 3.16 -7.93
N VAL A 73 -15.13 4.12 -7.28
CA VAL A 73 -14.07 3.82 -6.29
C VAL A 73 -14.62 2.96 -5.15
N GLU A 74 -15.76 3.33 -4.58
CA GLU A 74 -16.44 2.54 -3.54
C GLU A 74 -16.86 1.17 -4.05
N CYS A 75 -17.43 1.09 -5.25
CA CYS A 75 -17.81 -0.17 -5.89
C CYS A 75 -16.59 -1.11 -6.08
N PHE A 76 -15.44 -0.56 -6.46
CA PHE A 76 -14.20 -1.34 -6.60
C PHE A 76 -13.67 -1.80 -5.24
N ARG A 77 -13.70 -0.94 -4.21
CA ARG A 77 -13.37 -1.34 -2.83
C ARG A 77 -14.24 -2.51 -2.38
N ASP A 78 -15.56 -2.38 -2.52
CA ASP A 78 -16.51 -3.40 -2.09
C ASP A 78 -16.28 -4.74 -2.85
N THR A 79 -15.88 -4.67 -4.13
CA THR A 79 -15.51 -5.86 -4.94
C THR A 79 -14.20 -6.50 -4.47
N LEU A 80 -13.23 -5.69 -4.05
CA LEU A 80 -11.94 -6.16 -3.54
C LEU A 80 -12.05 -6.75 -2.13
N ASP A 81 -12.95 -6.20 -1.31
CA ASP A 81 -13.17 -6.61 0.08
C ASP A 81 -14.20 -7.75 0.22
N SER A 82 -14.96 -8.07 -0.84
CA SER A 82 -15.94 -9.16 -0.79
C SER A 82 -15.29 -10.52 -0.53
N ASP A 83 -16.07 -11.45 0.01
CA ASP A 83 -15.64 -12.84 0.12
C ASP A 83 -15.45 -13.46 -1.28
N LEU A 84 -14.52 -14.42 -1.39
CA LEU A 84 -14.18 -15.13 -2.64
C LEU A 84 -15.15 -16.28 -2.97
N VAL A 85 -16.38 -16.24 -2.44
CA VAL A 85 -17.36 -17.31 -2.65
C VAL A 85 -17.91 -17.22 -4.07
N ASP A 86 -17.97 -18.35 -4.79
CA ASP A 86 -18.45 -18.43 -6.18
C ASP A 86 -19.91 -17.96 -6.38
N SER A 87 -20.68 -17.82 -5.29
CA SER A 87 -22.06 -17.29 -5.30
C SER A 87 -22.15 -15.78 -5.06
N SER A 88 -21.03 -15.08 -4.90
CA SER A 88 -20.99 -13.64 -4.71
C SER A 88 -21.38 -12.91 -6.00
N ASP A 89 -22.09 -11.78 -5.87
CA ASP A 89 -22.37 -10.88 -7.00
C ASP A 89 -21.10 -10.11 -7.43
N ALA A 90 -20.00 -10.21 -6.67
CA ALA A 90 -18.69 -9.60 -6.96
C ALA A 90 -17.63 -10.66 -7.28
N MET A 91 -16.85 -10.44 -8.33
CA MET A 91 -15.72 -11.29 -8.73
C MET A 91 -14.48 -10.43 -9.00
N ARG A 92 -13.32 -10.92 -8.57
CA ARG A 92 -12.02 -10.31 -8.84
C ARG A 92 -11.02 -11.34 -9.32
N LYS A 93 -10.20 -10.98 -10.29
CA LYS A 93 -9.11 -11.82 -10.81
C LYS A 93 -7.85 -10.99 -11.04
N LEU A 94 -6.72 -11.66 -10.93
CA LEU A 94 -5.42 -11.05 -11.10
C LEU A 94 -4.56 -11.89 -12.03
N TYR A 95 -3.95 -11.25 -13.02
CA TYR A 95 -3.12 -11.91 -14.03
C TYR A 95 -1.78 -11.22 -14.16
N ALA A 96 -0.69 -11.98 -14.11
CA ALA A 96 0.61 -11.46 -14.49
C ALA A 96 0.67 -11.25 -16.01
N LEU A 97 1.09 -10.07 -16.44
CA LEU A 97 1.31 -9.73 -17.85
C LEU A 97 2.80 -9.82 -18.21
N LYS A 98 3.08 -9.75 -19.52
CA LYS A 98 4.47 -9.64 -20.02
C LYS A 98 5.09 -8.33 -19.51
N GLY A 99 6.41 -8.36 -19.27
CA GLY A 99 7.13 -7.18 -18.79
C GLY A 99 6.95 -6.89 -17.30
N GLY A 100 6.33 -7.78 -16.54
CA GLY A 100 6.16 -7.63 -15.09
C GLY A 100 4.94 -6.80 -14.67
N ALA A 101 4.14 -6.31 -15.63
CA ALA A 101 2.86 -5.65 -15.37
C ALA A 101 1.81 -6.62 -14.81
N LEU A 102 0.74 -6.06 -14.25
CA LEU A 102 -0.31 -6.80 -13.55
C LEU A 102 -1.68 -6.38 -14.06
N ARG A 103 -2.53 -7.32 -14.44
CA ARG A 103 -3.92 -7.06 -14.84
C ARG A 103 -4.86 -7.39 -13.69
N LEU A 104 -5.59 -6.38 -13.23
CA LEU A 104 -6.71 -6.50 -12.31
C LEU A 104 -8.01 -6.53 -13.12
N GLU A 105 -8.80 -7.59 -12.97
CA GLU A 105 -10.16 -7.67 -13.51
C GLU A 105 -11.17 -7.68 -12.37
N LEU A 106 -12.13 -6.76 -12.43
CA LEU A 106 -13.26 -6.67 -11.50
C LEU A 106 -14.56 -6.91 -12.28
N ALA A 107 -15.47 -7.69 -11.70
CA ALA A 107 -16.79 -7.88 -12.27
C ALA A 107 -17.85 -7.79 -11.16
N VAL A 108 -18.89 -7.00 -11.43
CA VAL A 108 -20.01 -6.77 -10.52
C VAL A 108 -21.31 -7.13 -11.21
N THR A 109 -22.07 -8.02 -10.59
CA THR A 109 -23.41 -8.41 -11.03
C THR A 109 -24.41 -7.40 -10.51
N ILE A 110 -25.07 -6.69 -11.42
CA ILE A 110 -26.05 -5.66 -11.08
C ILE A 110 -27.44 -6.19 -11.41
N ARG A 111 -28.34 -6.11 -10.43
CA ARG A 111 -29.72 -6.59 -10.52
C ARG A 111 -30.65 -5.41 -10.29
N VAL A 112 -31.46 -5.09 -11.29
CA VAL A 112 -32.46 -4.02 -11.20
C VAL A 112 -33.78 -4.56 -11.74
N LEU A 113 -34.81 -4.56 -10.89
CA LEU A 113 -36.11 -5.18 -11.18
C LEU A 113 -35.95 -6.66 -11.58
N ARG A 114 -36.21 -6.98 -12.85
CA ARG A 114 -36.08 -8.34 -13.43
C ARG A 114 -34.88 -8.49 -14.36
N SER A 115 -34.10 -7.42 -14.51
CA SER A 115 -32.93 -7.40 -15.36
C SER A 115 -31.68 -7.68 -14.53
N THR A 116 -30.74 -8.41 -15.13
CA THR A 116 -29.43 -8.66 -14.53
C THR A 116 -28.37 -8.49 -15.61
N TRP A 117 -27.32 -7.75 -15.29
CA TRP A 117 -26.15 -7.62 -16.16
C TRP A 117 -24.88 -7.67 -15.32
N VAL A 118 -23.74 -7.92 -15.98
CA VAL A 118 -22.43 -7.98 -15.33
C VAL A 118 -21.58 -6.84 -15.87
N ALA A 119 -21.28 -5.87 -15.03
CA ALA A 119 -20.35 -4.80 -15.33
C ALA A 119 -18.92 -5.30 -15.11
N LYS A 120 -18.10 -5.30 -16.16
CA LYS A 120 -16.69 -5.75 -16.11
C LYS A 120 -15.74 -4.57 -16.28
N TYR A 121 -14.68 -4.55 -15.49
CA TYR A 121 -13.64 -3.53 -15.48
C TYR A 121 -12.28 -4.20 -15.54
N VAL A 122 -11.37 -3.65 -16.35
CA VAL A 122 -10.05 -4.23 -16.59
C VAL A 122 -8.99 -3.13 -16.45
N PHE A 123 -8.00 -3.36 -15.60
CA PHE A 123 -6.93 -2.42 -15.31
C PHE A 123 -5.57 -3.08 -15.49
N ASP A 124 -4.79 -2.57 -16.45
CA ASP A 124 -3.39 -2.95 -16.65
C ASP A 124 -2.49 -2.01 -15.84
N LEU A 125 -1.95 -2.51 -14.73
CA LEU A 125 -1.09 -1.80 -13.80
C LEU A 125 0.39 -2.02 -14.19
N ASP A 126 1.14 -0.93 -14.30
CA ASP A 126 2.56 -0.98 -14.64
C ASP A 126 3.37 -1.37 -13.41
N SER A 127 4.42 -2.18 -13.61
CA SER A 127 5.35 -2.51 -12.52
C SER A 127 6.09 -1.26 -12.07
N VAL A 128 6.10 -1.02 -10.76
CA VAL A 128 6.94 0.03 -10.18
C VAL A 128 8.37 -0.49 -10.12
N SER A 129 9.28 0.11 -10.88
CA SER A 129 10.70 -0.26 -10.89
C SER A 129 11.34 -0.03 -9.52
N VAL A 130 11.94 -1.09 -8.96
CA VAL A 130 12.54 -1.17 -7.61
C VAL A 130 13.77 -0.26 -7.43
N GLU A 131 14.28 0.41 -8.47
CA GLU A 131 15.42 1.35 -8.36
C GLU A 131 15.21 2.45 -7.31
N ARG A 132 13.95 2.87 -7.05
CA ARG A 132 13.63 3.80 -5.96
C ARG A 132 13.57 3.14 -4.58
N ILE A 133 13.18 1.88 -4.50
CA ILE A 133 13.05 1.13 -3.24
C ILE A 133 14.45 0.84 -2.68
N ASP A 134 15.41 0.44 -3.51
CA ASP A 134 16.80 0.23 -3.06
C ASP A 134 17.44 1.53 -2.54
N VAL A 135 17.16 2.66 -3.21
CA VAL A 135 17.60 3.99 -2.74
C VAL A 135 16.92 4.38 -1.43
N LEU A 136 15.63 4.06 -1.27
CA LEU A 136 14.88 4.36 -0.04
C LEU A 136 15.28 3.43 1.11
N GLU A 137 15.54 2.14 0.87
CA GLU A 137 16.07 1.21 1.87
C GLU A 137 17.47 1.67 2.30
N SER A 138 18.32 2.08 1.36
CA SER A 138 19.63 2.67 1.69
C SER A 138 19.47 3.89 2.60
N LYS A 139 18.56 4.82 2.26
CA LYS A 139 18.30 6.01 3.09
C LYS A 139 17.72 5.65 4.46
N LEU A 140 16.85 4.64 4.55
CA LEU A 140 16.25 4.20 5.80
C LEU A 140 17.30 3.55 6.71
N ARG A 141 18.21 2.73 6.16
CA ARG A 141 19.36 2.19 6.89
C ARG A 141 20.29 3.29 7.40
N ASP A 142 20.59 4.28 6.55
CA ASP A 142 21.44 5.41 6.93
C ASP A 142 20.81 6.22 8.08
N GLN A 143 19.50 6.47 8.03
CA GLN A 143 18.76 7.15 9.11
C GLN A 143 18.72 6.33 10.41
N GLN A 144 18.46 5.03 10.32
CA GLN A 144 18.47 4.14 11.48
C GLN A 144 19.85 4.13 12.15
N HIS A 145 20.92 4.09 11.36
CA HIS A 145 22.29 4.13 11.86
C HIS A 145 22.62 5.46 12.56
N GLU A 146 22.13 6.60 12.08
CA GLU A 146 22.30 7.89 12.75
C GLU A 146 21.49 7.99 14.05
N LEU A 147 20.27 7.44 14.09
CA LEU A 147 19.47 7.37 15.32
C LEU A 147 20.13 6.51 16.40
N GLU A 148 20.77 5.41 16.04
CA GLU A 148 21.54 4.55 16.97
C GLU A 148 22.80 5.22 17.53
N LYS A 149 23.30 6.31 16.91
CA LYS A 149 24.44 7.08 17.41
C LYS A 149 24.05 8.12 18.47
N LEU A 150 22.81 8.59 18.47
CA LEU A 150 22.30 9.56 19.44
C LEU A 150 22.34 9.06 20.91
N PRO A 151 21.92 7.82 21.25
CA PRO A 151 22.01 7.35 22.63
C PRO A 151 23.46 7.25 23.15
N ARG A 152 24.45 7.08 22.27
CA ARG A 152 25.87 7.04 22.65
C ARG A 152 26.53 8.40 22.87
N ARG A 153 25.88 9.51 22.46
CA ARG A 153 26.36 10.88 22.74
C ARG A 153 25.82 11.44 24.05
N ALA A 154 24.66 10.98 24.51
CA ALA A 154 24.06 11.46 25.76
C ALA A 154 24.79 10.97 27.03
N GLU A 155 25.55 9.88 26.95
CA GLU A 155 26.32 9.33 28.09
C GLU A 155 27.73 9.92 28.25
N LYS A 156 28.18 10.83 27.38
CA LYS A 156 29.56 11.35 27.36
C LYS A 156 29.77 12.74 27.97
N CYS A 157 28.85 13.22 28.81
CA CYS A 157 29.11 14.37 29.67
C CYS A 157 29.44 13.89 31.10
N PRO A 158 30.73 13.64 31.44
CA PRO A 158 31.09 13.38 32.83
C PRO A 158 30.90 14.67 33.64
N MET A 159 29.89 14.69 34.50
CA MET A 159 29.83 15.59 35.65
C MET A 159 31.03 15.32 36.55
N ASN A 160 31.96 16.26 36.61
CA ASN A 160 33.07 16.25 37.55
C ASN A 160 32.58 16.66 38.95
N VAL A 161 32.42 15.69 39.85
CA VAL A 161 32.36 15.97 41.30
C VAL A 161 33.69 15.54 41.91
N SER A 162 34.51 16.52 42.27
CA SER A 162 35.77 16.31 42.98
C SER A 162 35.47 15.98 44.44
N ARG A 163 36.03 14.89 44.97
CA ARG A 163 36.19 14.68 46.41
C ARG A 163 37.56 14.05 46.65
N ALA A 164 38.40 14.84 47.32
CA ALA A 164 39.67 14.44 47.88
C ALA A 164 39.54 13.13 48.66
N ASP A 165 40.42 12.15 48.42
CA ASP A 165 41.55 11.92 49.31
C ASP A 165 42.45 10.77 48.79
N LEU A 166 43.72 10.94 49.10
CA LEU A 166 44.92 10.28 48.59
C LEU A 166 45.14 8.91 49.24
N MET A 167 45.43 7.91 48.39
CA MET A 167 46.36 6.75 48.51
C MET A 167 46.46 5.90 49.80
N PRO A 168 46.51 4.55 49.66
CA PRO A 168 47.02 3.63 50.69
C PRO A 168 48.55 3.48 50.56
N VAL A 169 49.25 3.03 51.62
CA VAL A 169 50.35 2.03 51.58
C VAL A 169 50.79 1.71 53.01
N CYS A 170 50.82 0.41 53.33
CA CYS A 170 51.57 -0.18 54.43
C CYS A 170 53.04 -0.39 54.00
N SER A 171 53.98 -0.09 54.90
CA SER A 171 55.29 -0.73 54.91
C SER A 171 55.86 -0.73 56.33
N ALA A 172 56.17 -1.92 56.82
CA ALA A 172 56.95 -2.18 58.03
C ALA A 172 58.45 -2.24 57.67
N SER A 173 59.33 -1.79 58.58
CA SER A 173 60.61 -2.43 58.97
C SER A 173 61.40 -1.56 59.95
N GLU A 174 61.74 -2.19 61.09
CA GLU A 174 62.97 -2.13 61.93
C GLU A 174 63.66 -0.79 62.26
N GLU A 175 63.77 -0.48 63.55
CA GLU A 175 64.99 -0.69 64.36
C GLU A 175 64.63 -0.87 65.86
#